data_AF-A0A6L7QF58-F1
#
_entry.id   AF-A0A6L7QF58-F1
#
_cell.length_a   1.000
_cell.length_b   1.000
_cell.length_c   1.000
_cell.angle_alpha   90.00
_cell.angle_beta   90.00
_cell.angle_gamma   90.00
#
_symmetry.space_group_name_H-M   'P 1'
#
loop_
_entity.id
_entity.type
_entity.pdbx_description
1 polymer ?
#
loop_
_entity_poly.entity_id
_entity_poly.type
_entity_poly.pdbx_seq_one_letter_code
_entity_poly.pdbx_strand_id
1 'polypeptide(L)'
;MQTLSPAAIPLQARIGQAHSWADLELLCEHIDAAYQRGELDMSSADELSALVAATALKVPEQPSIPAEALLGREPEINTRQAA
;
A
#
# COMPACT_ATOMS: atom_id res chain seq x y z
N MET A 1 -1.48 21.91 19.89
CA MET A 1 -0.77 20.86 19.12
C MET A 1 -1.00 19.57 19.86
N GLN A 2 -1.76 18.63 19.31
CA GLN A 2 -1.88 17.31 19.93
C GLN A 2 -0.53 16.60 19.77
N THR A 3 0.01 16.10 20.87
CA THR A 3 1.21 15.26 20.85
C THR A 3 0.79 13.86 20.45
N LEU A 4 1.26 13.41 19.29
CA LEU A 4 1.09 12.03 18.82
C LEU A 4 1.52 11.04 19.91
N SER A 5 0.76 9.96 20.04
CA SER A 5 1.12 8.85 20.91
C SER A 5 2.51 8.30 20.54
N PRO A 6 3.34 7.84 21.50
CA PRO A 6 4.71 7.38 21.20
C PRO A 6 4.79 6.29 20.12
N ALA A 7 3.78 5.43 20.03
CA ALA A 7 3.65 4.41 18.99
C ALA A 7 3.35 4.97 17.59
N ALA A 8 2.81 6.19 17.49
CA ALA A 8 2.50 6.85 16.23
C ALA A 8 3.72 7.47 15.55
N ILE A 9 4.72 7.91 16.33
CA ILE A 9 5.96 8.53 15.81
C ILE A 9 6.69 7.64 14.79
N PRO A 10 6.99 6.35 15.08
CA PRO A 10 7.66 5.50 14.10
C PRO A 10 6.80 5.21 12.86
N LEU A 11 5.48 5.14 13.00
CA LEU A 11 4.56 4.96 11.86
C LEU A 11 4.56 6.21 10.97
N GLN A 12 4.47 7.40 11.57
CA GLN A 12 4.53 8.67 10.85
C GLN A 12 5.80 8.79 9.99
N ALA A 13 6.96 8.46 10.56
CA ALA A 13 8.23 8.49 9.85
C ALA A 13 8.27 7.52 8.66
N ARG A 14 7.73 6.30 8.82
CA ARG A 14 7.66 5.31 7.74
C ARG A 14 6.70 5.73 6.63
N ILE A 15 5.57 6.37 6.96
CA ILE A 15 4.64 6.91 5.95
C ILE A 15 5.32 7.98 5.10
N GLY A 16 6.13 8.84 5.69
CA GLY A 16 6.91 9.84 4.95
C GLY A 16 7.96 9.25 3.98
N GLN A 17 8.30 7.96 4.13
CA GLN A 17 9.29 7.24 3.34
C GLN A 17 8.67 6.21 2.38
N ALA A 18 7.34 6.08 2.34
CA ALA A 18 6.68 5.13 1.46
C ALA A 18 6.84 5.57 -0.01
N HIS A 19 7.28 4.64 -0.86
CA HIS A 19 7.55 4.90 -2.28
C HIS A 19 6.65 4.09 -3.22
N SER A 20 5.84 3.19 -2.68
CA SER A 20 4.95 2.32 -3.44
C SER A 20 3.58 2.18 -2.76
N TRP A 21 2.60 1.73 -3.54
CA TRP A 21 1.27 1.40 -3.03
C TRP A 21 1.32 0.25 -2.01
N ALA A 22 2.16 -0.76 -2.23
CA ALA A 22 2.36 -1.87 -1.30
C ALA A 22 2.92 -1.40 0.06
N ASP A 23 3.82 -0.41 0.07
CA ASP A 23 4.31 0.17 1.32
C ASP A 23 3.18 0.85 2.11
N LEU A 24 2.30 1.57 1.41
CA LEU A 24 1.17 2.27 2.02
C LEU A 24 0.10 1.31 2.55
N GLU A 25 -0.23 0.24 1.80
CA GLU A 25 -1.15 -0.82 2.26
C GLU A 25 -0.63 -1.46 3.54
N LEU A 26 0.64 -1.86 3.56
CA LEU A 26 1.27 -2.43 4.75
C LEU A 26 1.29 -1.45 5.92
N LEU A 27 1.39 -0.14 5.67
CA LEU A 27 1.33 0.87 6.72
C LEU A 27 -0.08 1.02 7.29
N CYS A 28 -1.13 0.95 6.46
CA CYS A 28 -2.52 0.89 6.94
C CYS A 28 -2.73 -0.30 7.88
N GLU A 29 -2.28 -1.49 7.50
CA GLU A 29 -2.39 -2.69 8.36
C GLU A 29 -1.67 -2.51 9.70
N HIS A 30 -0.51 -1.87 9.70
CA HIS A 30 0.22 -1.57 10.94
C HIS A 30 -0.51 -0.56 11.83
N ILE A 31 -1.15 0.46 11.25
CA ILE A 31 -1.96 1.44 11.99
C ILE A 31 -3.15 0.72 12.64
N ASP A 32 -3.89 -0.08 11.86
CA ASP A 32 -5.04 -0.85 12.35
C ASP A 32 -4.63 -1.80 13.48
N ALA A 33 -3.53 -2.53 13.30
CA ALA A 33 -3.03 -3.45 14.32
C ALA A 33 -2.62 -2.71 15.61
N ALA A 34 -1.96 -1.55 15.50
CA ALA A 34 -1.57 -0.76 16.66
C ALA A 34 -2.79 -0.17 17.39
N TYR A 35 -3.81 0.27 16.66
CA TYR A 35 -5.08 0.71 17.23
C TYR A 35 -5.81 -0.43 17.96
N GLN A 36 -5.91 -1.62 17.34
CA GLN A 36 -6.55 -2.79 17.96
C GLN A 36 -5.83 -3.27 19.23
N ARG A 37 -4.50 -3.11 19.29
CA ARG A 37 -3.70 -3.41 20.50
C ARG A 37 -3.81 -2.33 21.58
N GLY A 38 -4.47 -1.20 21.31
CA GLY A 38 -4.58 -0.05 22.21
C GLY A 38 -3.30 0.77 22.33
N GLU A 39 -2.35 0.61 21.39
CA GLU A 39 -1.12 1.40 21.33
C GLU A 39 -1.34 2.77 20.68
N LEU A 40 -2.40 2.89 19.89
CA LEU A 40 -2.89 4.14 19.32
C LEU A 40 -4.28 4.45 19.86
N ASP A 41 -4.49 5.71 20.22
CA ASP A 41 -5.84 6.26 20.35
C ASP A 41 -6.45 6.52 18.96
N MET A 42 -7.77 6.71 18.92
CA MET A 42 -8.51 6.93 17.68
C MET A 42 -8.03 8.18 16.92
N SER A 43 -7.69 9.26 17.63
CA SER A 43 -7.22 10.50 17.00
C SER A 43 -5.86 10.31 16.34
N SER A 44 -4.93 9.60 16.99
CA SER A 44 -3.63 9.25 16.41
C SER A 44 -3.79 8.33 15.18
N ALA A 45 -4.72 7.36 15.22
CA ALA A 45 -4.98 6.48 14.08
C ALA A 45 -5.58 7.25 12.88
N ASP A 46 -6.50 8.18 13.14
CA ASP A 46 -7.09 9.06 12.10
C ASP A 46 -6.03 9.98 11.48
N GLU A 47 -5.16 10.58 12.29
CA GLU A 47 -4.07 11.44 11.79
C GLU A 47 -3.08 10.66 10.90
N LEU A 48 -2.72 9.44 11.30
CA LEU A 48 -1.85 8.58 10.49
C LEU A 48 -2.54 8.14 9.19
N SER A 49 -3.83 7.82 9.24
CA SER A 49 -4.63 7.45 8.06
C SER A 49 -4.72 8.60 7.06
N ALA A 50 -4.94 9.83 7.54
CA ALA A 50 -4.93 11.04 6.73
C ALA A 50 -3.56 11.28 6.09
N LEU A 51 -2.47 11.01 6.82
CA LEU A 51 -1.12 11.12 6.28
C LEU A 51 -0.84 10.07 5.19
N VAL A 52 -1.30 8.83 5.37
CA VAL A 52 -1.22 7.79 4.31
C VAL A 52 -1.93 8.25 3.05
N ALA A 53 -3.15 8.77 3.17
CA ALA A 53 -3.90 9.30 2.03
C ALA A 53 -3.16 10.46 1.34
N ALA A 54 -2.56 11.37 2.11
CA ALA A 54 -1.78 12.48 1.55
C ALA A 54 -0.49 12.00 0.85
N THR A 55 0.15 10.94 1.35
CA THR A 55 1.34 10.34 0.72
C THR A 55 0.96 9.54 -0.53
N ALA A 56 -0.18 8.86 -0.54
CA ALA A 56 -0.69 8.11 -1.69
C ALA A 56 -0.76 8.97 -2.96
N LEU A 57 -1.13 10.25 -2.84
CA LEU A 57 -1.16 11.21 -3.95
C LEU A 57 0.22 11.49 -4.58
N LYS A 58 1.31 11.12 -3.89
CA LYS A 58 2.69 11.31 -4.35
C LYS A 58 3.31 10.03 -4.88
N VAL A 59 2.66 8.88 -4.67
CA VAL A 59 3.12 7.61 -5.21
C VAL A 59 2.73 7.55 -6.69
N PRO A 60 3.70 7.34 -7.60
CA PRO A 60 3.37 7.19 -9.00
C PRO A 60 2.41 6.02 -9.19
N GLU A 61 1.31 6.25 -9.93
CA GLU A 61 0.45 5.17 -10.37
C GLU A 61 1.34 4.14 -11.09
N GLN A 62 1.38 2.91 -10.57
CA GLN A 62 2.05 1.85 -11.28
C GLN A 62 1.39 1.77 -12.67
N PRO A 63 2.17 1.64 -13.75
CA PRO A 63 1.59 1.41 -15.06
C PRO A 63 0.83 0.09 -14.98
N SER A 64 -0.48 0.18 -14.79
CA SER A 64 -1.37 -0.96 -14.90
C SER A 64 -1.15 -1.53 -16.28
N ILE A 65 -0.51 -2.70 -16.35
CA ILE A 65 -0.54 -3.49 -17.57
C ILE A 65 -2.03 -3.75 -17.80
N PRO A 66 -2.62 -3.25 -18.90
CA PRO A 66 -4.03 -3.45 -19.15
C PRO A 66 -4.32 -4.94 -19.12
N ALA A 67 -5.44 -5.35 -18.51
CA ALA A 67 -5.78 -6.76 -18.40
C ALA A 67 -5.82 -7.43 -19.78
N GLU A 68 -6.14 -6.67 -20.83
CA GLU A 68 -6.08 -7.09 -22.24
C GLU A 68 -4.68 -7.53 -22.69
N ALA A 69 -3.60 -6.94 -22.15
CA ALA A 69 -2.22 -7.29 -22.50
C ALA A 69 -1.74 -8.58 -21.79
N LEU A 70 -2.40 -8.99 -20.70
CA LEU A 70 -2.13 -10.26 -20.01
C LEU A 70 -2.84 -11.45 -20.67
N LEU A 71 -3.91 -11.19 -21.43
CA LEU A 71 -4.70 -12.22 -22.12
C LEU A 71 -4.14 -12.60 -23.51
N GLY A 72 -3.20 -11.83 -24.05
CA GLY A 72 -2.66 -12.00 -25.41
C GLY A 72 -1.59 -13.11 -25.58
N ARG A 73 -1.36 -13.96 -24.58
CA ARG A 73 -0.43 -15.11 -24.70
C ARG A 73 -1.17 -16.42 -24.46
N GLU A 74 -2.05 -16.79 -25.37
CA GLU A 74 -2.29 -18.21 -25.58
C GLU A 74 -0.97 -18.85 -26.05
N PRO A 75 -0.53 -19.97 -25.45
CA PRO A 75 0.54 -20.74 -26.05
C PRO A 75 -0.03 -21.34 -27.34
N GLU A 76 0.38 -20.83 -28.50
CA GLU A 76 0.21 -21.54 -29.76
C GLU A 76 0.95 -22.88 -29.65
N ILE A 77 0.24 -23.91 -29.19
CA ILE A 77 0.66 -25.30 -29.35
C ILE A 77 0.51 -25.61 -30.84
N ASN A 78 1.49 -25.19 -31.62
CA ASN A 78 1.65 -25.57 -33.02
C ASN A 78 2.16 -27.01 -33.07
N THR A 79 1.27 -27.97 -32.92
CA THR A 79 1.53 -29.36 -33.32
C THR A 79 1.26 -29.50 -34.82
N ARG A 80 2.16 -28.95 -35.63
CA ARG A 80 2.41 -29.45 -36.99
C ARG A 80 3.62 -30.39 -36.94
N GLN A 81 3.52 -31.50 -37.69
CA GLN A 81 4.44 -32.64 -37.83
C GLN A 81 4.31 -33.71 -36.73
N ALA A 82 4.23 -35.01 -37.02
CA ALA A 82 4.61 -35.81 -38.17
C ALA A 82 3.51 -36.87 -38.44
N ALA A 83 3.03 -37.07 -39.67
CA ALA A 83 3.58 -37.97 -40.70
C ALA A 83 3.70 -39.43 -40.22
#